data_AF-A0A7C2I192-F1
#
_entry.id   AF-A0A7C2I192-F1
#
_cell.length_a   1.000
_cell.length_b   1.000
_cell.length_c   1.000
_cell.angle_alpha   90.00
_cell.angle_beta   90.00
_cell.angle_gamma   90.00
#
_symmetry.space_group_name_H-M   'P 1'
#
loop_
_entity.id
_entity.type
_entity.pdbx_description
1 polymer ?
#
loop_
_entity_poly.entity_id
_entity_poly.type
_entity_poly.pdbx_seq_one_letter_code
_entity_poly.pdbx_strand_id
1 'polypeptide(L)'
;MYGAQALLALLLAAGDFSGEQAFRHTAELVRLGPRTPGSGAHARAVTYVRAWLKRFGAEVEEDAFQAVTPQGPVRMRNLIARFRGSSGKAVVFSGHYDTKVMPASGFVGANDGGASAGFLLEMARVVSQRKRVHDVWLVWFDGEEAYVDYTDKDGLYGSRHLARRWNETGTLRRIVALITWT
;
A
#
# COMPACT_ATOMS: atom_id res chain seq x y z
N MET A 1 39.57 6.12 -3.91
CA MET A 1 39.04 5.15 -4.90
C MET A 1 37.67 4.55 -4.55
N TYR A 2 37.06 4.82 -3.38
CA TYR A 2 35.75 4.26 -3.00
C TYR A 2 34.52 4.99 -3.57
N GLY A 3 34.67 6.20 -4.12
CA GLY A 3 33.55 7.04 -4.58
C GLY A 3 32.87 6.52 -5.86
N ALA A 4 33.63 5.97 -6.81
CA ALA A 4 33.08 5.52 -8.09
C ALA A 4 32.28 4.20 -7.95
N GLN A 5 32.70 3.28 -7.08
CA GLN A 5 31.97 2.04 -6.81
C GLN A 5 30.69 2.28 -6.02
N ALA A 6 30.71 3.21 -5.05
CA ALA A 6 29.51 3.59 -4.30
C ALA A 6 28.51 4.35 -5.19
N LEU A 7 28.98 5.25 -6.07
CA LEU A 7 28.14 5.96 -7.03
C LEU A 7 27.57 5.02 -8.10
N LEU A 8 28.37 4.07 -8.61
CA LEU A 8 27.92 3.05 -9.55
C LEU A 8 26.92 2.08 -8.89
N ALA A 9 27.13 1.71 -7.61
CA ALA A 9 26.17 0.91 -6.86
C ALA A 9 24.86 1.67 -6.58
N LEU A 10 24.91 2.99 -6.32
CA LEU A 10 23.73 3.84 -6.20
C LEU A 10 22.98 3.97 -7.54
N LEU A 11 23.70 4.16 -8.65
CA LEU A 11 23.14 4.24 -10.00
C LEU A 11 22.53 2.90 -10.45
N LEU A 12 23.16 1.77 -10.10
CA LEU A 12 22.64 0.43 -10.33
C LEU A 12 21.44 0.11 -9.41
N ALA A 13 21.42 0.62 -8.18
CA ALA A 13 20.29 0.49 -7.26
C ALA A 13 19.08 1.35 -7.67
N ALA A 14 19.32 2.50 -8.33
CA ALA A 14 18.27 3.32 -8.94
C ALA A 14 17.71 2.71 -10.25
N GLY A 15 18.43 1.79 -10.89
CA GLY A 15 18.06 1.21 -12.18
C GLY A 15 17.01 0.08 -12.12
N ASP A 16 16.70 -0.47 -10.95
CA ASP A 16 15.76 -1.60 -10.85
C ASP A 16 14.31 -1.17 -10.82
N PHE A 17 14.00 -0.03 -10.21
CA PHE A 17 12.64 0.47 -10.10
C PHE A 17 12.24 1.13 -11.41
N SER A 18 11.17 0.63 -12.04
CA SER A 18 10.65 1.18 -13.28
C SER A 18 9.49 2.12 -12.99
N GLY A 19 9.73 3.43 -13.14
CA GLY A 19 8.66 4.43 -13.09
C GLY A 19 7.56 4.16 -14.12
N GLU A 20 7.91 3.57 -15.27
CA GLU A 20 6.94 3.16 -16.29
C GLU A 20 6.03 2.02 -15.79
N GLN A 21 6.57 1.02 -15.10
CA GLN A 21 5.78 -0.06 -14.50
C GLN A 21 4.87 0.46 -13.39
N ALA A 22 5.38 1.33 -12.51
CA ALA A 22 4.57 1.97 -11.48
C ALA A 22 3.40 2.76 -12.11
N PHE A 23 3.69 3.55 -13.15
CA PHE A 23 2.68 4.31 -13.89
C PHE A 23 1.65 3.40 -14.56
N ARG A 24 2.06 2.27 -15.18
CA ARG A 24 1.14 1.27 -15.75
C ARG A 24 0.20 0.71 -14.68
N HIS A 25 0.71 0.38 -13.50
CA HIS A 25 -0.15 -0.07 -12.40
C HIS A 25 -1.14 1.00 -11.95
N THR A 26 -0.71 2.25 -11.85
CA THR A 26 -1.60 3.39 -11.56
C THR A 26 -2.67 3.55 -12.63
N ALA A 27 -2.32 3.49 -13.91
CA ALA A 27 -3.26 3.60 -15.01
C ALA A 27 -4.31 2.47 -14.98
N GLU A 28 -3.90 1.23 -14.70
CA GLU A 28 -4.83 0.11 -14.54
C GLU A 28 -5.79 0.31 -13.37
N LEU A 29 -5.30 0.78 -12.22
CA LEU A 29 -6.15 1.08 -11.06
C LEU A 29 -7.15 2.20 -11.36
N VAL A 30 -6.72 3.25 -12.05
CA VAL A 30 -7.58 4.36 -12.53
C VAL A 30 -8.65 3.85 -13.49
N ARG A 31 -8.30 2.95 -14.40
CA ARG A 31 -9.22 2.35 -15.38
C ARG A 31 -10.37 1.57 -14.74
N LEU A 32 -10.21 1.10 -13.49
CA LEU A 32 -11.29 0.43 -12.76
C LEU A 32 -12.45 1.36 -12.39
N GLY A 33 -12.23 2.68 -12.42
CA GLY A 33 -13.13 3.71 -11.91
C GLY A 33 -12.86 4.07 -10.44
N PRO A 34 -13.75 4.86 -9.80
CA PRO A 34 -13.66 5.21 -8.38
C PRO A 34 -13.65 3.95 -7.50
N ARG A 35 -12.59 3.78 -6.70
CA ARG A 35 -12.36 2.63 -5.81
C ARG A 35 -12.82 2.95 -4.39
N THR A 36 -14.01 3.51 -4.23
CA THR A 36 -14.58 3.78 -2.91
C THR A 36 -14.75 2.46 -2.14
N PRO A 37 -14.42 2.40 -0.83
CA PRO A 37 -14.50 1.15 -0.08
C PRO A 37 -15.89 0.52 -0.15
N GLY A 38 -15.95 -0.78 -0.46
CA GLY A 38 -17.20 -1.53 -0.65
C GLY A 38 -17.78 -1.50 -2.08
N SER A 39 -17.25 -0.67 -2.98
CA SER A 39 -17.67 -0.65 -4.38
C SER A 39 -17.16 -1.86 -5.20
N GLY A 40 -17.79 -2.12 -6.36
CA GLY A 40 -17.31 -3.15 -7.28
C GLY A 40 -15.93 -2.85 -7.88
N ALA A 41 -15.57 -1.58 -8.06
CA ALA A 41 -14.24 -1.17 -8.53
C ALA A 41 -13.17 -1.39 -7.46
N HIS A 42 -13.49 -1.13 -6.20
CA HIS A 42 -12.63 -1.44 -5.05
C HIS A 42 -12.35 -2.95 -4.95
N ALA A 43 -13.38 -3.78 -5.07
CA ALA A 43 -13.21 -5.24 -5.09
C ALA A 43 -12.28 -5.70 -6.22
N ARG A 44 -12.40 -5.12 -7.42
CA ARG A 44 -11.48 -5.39 -8.54
C ARG A 44 -10.05 -4.91 -8.26
N ALA A 45 -9.88 -3.78 -7.58
CA ALA A 45 -8.56 -3.27 -7.19
C ALA A 45 -7.86 -4.22 -6.21
N VAL A 46 -8.58 -4.74 -5.22
CA VAL A 46 -8.09 -5.79 -4.31
C VAL A 46 -7.65 -7.03 -5.10
N THR A 47 -8.49 -7.52 -6.01
CA THR A 47 -8.15 -8.67 -6.86
C THR A 47 -6.89 -8.41 -7.68
N TYR A 48 -6.77 -7.21 -8.26
CA TYR A 48 -5.62 -6.80 -9.07
C TYR A 48 -4.32 -6.77 -8.25
N VAL A 49 -4.31 -6.12 -7.10
CA VAL A 49 -3.13 -6.04 -6.22
C VAL A 49 -2.70 -7.44 -5.78
N ARG A 50 -3.65 -8.27 -5.32
CA ARG A 50 -3.38 -9.65 -4.90
C ARG A 50 -2.80 -10.51 -6.02
N ALA A 51 -3.31 -10.38 -7.23
CA ALA A 51 -2.82 -11.15 -8.38
C ALA A 51 -1.33 -10.88 -8.64
N TRP A 52 -0.91 -9.62 -8.56
CA TRP A 52 0.50 -9.24 -8.71
C TRP A 52 1.36 -9.70 -7.53
N LEU A 53 0.92 -9.48 -6.30
CA LEU A 53 1.64 -9.93 -5.11
C LEU A 53 1.90 -11.45 -5.11
N LYS A 54 0.93 -12.24 -5.57
CA LYS A 54 1.09 -13.70 -5.75
C LYS A 54 2.20 -14.03 -6.76
N ARG A 55 2.28 -13.28 -7.88
CA ARG A 55 3.34 -13.48 -8.89
C ARG A 55 4.73 -13.14 -8.35
N PHE A 56 4.81 -12.23 -7.39
CA PHE A 56 6.05 -11.84 -6.73
C PHE A 56 6.42 -12.71 -5.52
N GLY A 57 5.63 -13.75 -5.23
CA GLY A 57 5.89 -14.69 -4.13
C GLY A 57 5.79 -14.08 -2.74
N ALA A 58 5.03 -12.98 -2.59
CA ALA A 58 4.83 -12.34 -1.30
C ALA A 58 3.96 -13.21 -0.37
N GLU A 59 4.25 -13.19 0.93
CA GLU A 59 3.29 -13.63 1.94
C GLU A 59 2.23 -12.52 2.09
N VAL A 60 1.00 -12.79 1.62
CA VAL A 60 -0.07 -11.78 1.60
C VAL A 60 -1.07 -12.04 2.72
N GLU A 61 -1.33 -11.00 3.52
CA GLU A 61 -2.38 -10.96 4.52
C GLU A 61 -3.42 -9.90 4.13
N GLU A 62 -4.70 -10.25 4.31
CA GLU A 62 -5.82 -9.31 4.27
C GLU A 62 -6.28 -9.04 5.70
N ASP A 63 -6.06 -7.81 6.16
CA ASP A 63 -6.54 -7.34 7.46
C ASP A 63 -7.91 -6.70 7.26
N ALA A 64 -8.94 -7.56 7.24
CA ALA A 64 -10.33 -7.17 7.02
C ALA A 64 -11.01 -6.71 8.32
N PHE A 65 -11.76 -5.62 8.26
CA PHE A 65 -12.47 -5.03 9.39
C PHE A 65 -13.76 -4.31 8.95
N GLN A 66 -14.59 -3.96 9.93
CA GLN A 66 -15.79 -3.13 9.69
C GLN A 66 -15.58 -1.76 10.34
N ALA A 67 -15.57 -0.71 9.53
CA ALA A 67 -15.48 0.67 9.98
C ALA A 67 -16.88 1.27 10.17
N VAL A 68 -17.04 2.11 11.19
CA VAL A 68 -18.23 2.95 11.34
C VAL A 68 -17.93 4.29 10.69
N THR A 69 -18.69 4.64 9.66
CA THR A 69 -18.52 5.88 8.88
C THR A 69 -19.75 6.78 9.05
N PRO A 70 -19.68 8.07 8.71
CA PRO A 70 -20.85 8.94 8.63
C PRO A 70 -21.97 8.40 7.72
N GLN A 71 -21.64 7.56 6.73
CA GLN A 71 -22.59 6.95 5.80
C GLN A 71 -23.03 5.53 6.24
N GLY A 72 -22.67 5.12 7.46
CA GLY A 72 -22.98 3.82 8.03
C GLY A 72 -21.79 2.84 8.03
N PRO A 73 -22.00 1.59 8.46
CA PRO A 73 -20.93 0.60 8.54
C PRO A 73 -20.42 0.18 7.16
N VAL A 74 -19.11 0.22 6.95
CA VAL A 74 -18.45 -0.21 5.69
C VAL A 74 -17.40 -1.27 5.98
N ARG A 75 -17.36 -2.32 5.15
CA ARG A 75 -16.30 -3.34 5.21
C ARG A 75 -15.07 -2.84 4.47
N MET A 76 -13.94 -2.81 5.15
CA MET A 76 -12.66 -2.37 4.62
C MET A 76 -11.61 -3.47 4.80
N ARG A 77 -10.50 -3.41 4.06
CA ARG A 77 -9.38 -4.34 4.20
C ARG A 77 -8.04 -3.69 3.88
N ASN A 78 -7.11 -3.72 4.82
CA ASN A 78 -5.72 -3.44 4.48
C ASN A 78 -5.14 -4.65 3.75
N LEU A 79 -4.27 -4.43 2.77
CA LEU A 79 -3.48 -5.49 2.14
C LEU A 79 -2.05 -5.37 2.62
N ILE A 80 -1.48 -6.47 3.12
CA ILE A 80 -0.13 -6.49 3.66
C ILE A 80 0.66 -7.56 2.91
N ALA A 81 1.67 -7.15 2.17
CA ALA A 81 2.62 -8.05 1.52
C ALA A 81 3.92 -8.10 2.32
N ARG A 82 4.36 -9.29 2.72
CA ARG A 82 5.61 -9.47 3.46
C ARG A 82 6.65 -10.22 2.64
N PHE A 83 7.85 -9.65 2.60
CA PHE A 83 9.04 -10.25 2.03
C PHE A 83 10.06 -10.47 3.15
N ARG A 84 10.40 -11.72 3.43
CA ARG A 84 11.23 -12.09 4.59
C ARG A 84 12.69 -11.70 4.40
N GLY A 85 13.28 -11.18 5.47
CA GLY A 85 14.72 -11.06 5.68
C GLY A 85 15.23 -12.01 6.76
N SER A 86 16.45 -11.80 7.24
CA SER A 86 17.11 -12.67 8.22
C SER A 86 17.18 -12.10 9.65
N SER A 87 16.95 -10.80 9.84
CA SER A 87 17.16 -10.12 11.14
C SER A 87 15.97 -10.17 12.11
N GLY A 88 14.78 -10.58 11.66
CA GLY A 88 13.53 -10.50 12.43
C GLY A 88 12.95 -9.08 12.59
N LYS A 89 13.64 -8.04 12.11
CA LYS A 89 13.18 -6.65 12.05
C LYS A 89 12.59 -6.32 10.66
N ALA A 90 11.77 -5.27 10.57
CA ALA A 90 11.04 -4.90 9.37
C ALA A 90 11.14 -3.40 9.03
N VAL A 91 11.25 -3.10 7.74
CA VAL A 91 10.98 -1.77 7.18
C VAL A 91 9.62 -1.82 6.48
N VAL A 92 8.76 -0.85 6.76
CA VAL A 92 7.41 -0.78 6.21
C VAL A 92 7.32 0.36 5.21
N PHE A 93 6.77 0.08 4.03
CA PHE A 93 6.35 1.07 3.05
C PHE A 93 4.84 1.01 2.90
N SER A 94 4.18 2.17 2.88
CA SER A 94 2.73 2.22 2.82
C SER A 94 2.17 3.35 1.98
N GLY A 95 0.92 3.15 1.56
CA GLY A 95 0.06 4.10 0.89
C GLY A 95 -1.38 3.58 0.93
N HIS A 96 -2.35 4.40 0.57
CA HIS A 96 -3.74 3.97 0.45
C HIS A 96 -4.10 3.61 -1.00
N TYR A 97 -5.20 2.89 -1.21
CA TYR A 97 -5.62 2.47 -2.57
C TYR A 97 -7.09 2.72 -2.87
N ASP A 98 -7.85 3.13 -1.85
CA ASP A 98 -9.21 3.63 -1.99
C ASP A 98 -9.23 5.01 -2.64
N THR A 99 -10.43 5.49 -2.94
CA THR A 99 -10.67 6.84 -3.46
C THR A 99 -11.76 7.51 -2.66
N LYS A 100 -11.68 8.83 -2.48
CA LYS A 100 -12.75 9.63 -1.89
C LYS A 100 -14.11 9.39 -2.54
N VAL A 101 -15.16 9.40 -1.72
CA VAL A 101 -16.54 9.39 -2.19
C VAL A 101 -16.89 10.75 -2.79
N MET A 102 -16.77 10.89 -4.11
CA MET A 102 -17.17 12.08 -4.86
C MET A 102 -18.01 11.71 -6.10
N PRO A 103 -19.29 11.35 -5.93
CA PRO A 103 -20.11 10.83 -7.03
C PRO A 103 -20.27 11.81 -8.19
N ALA A 104 -20.34 13.11 -7.91
CA ALA A 104 -20.55 14.15 -8.92
C ALA A 104 -19.35 14.32 -9.87
N SER A 105 -18.12 14.10 -9.39
CA SER A 105 -16.90 14.24 -10.21
C SER A 105 -16.40 12.92 -10.79
N GLY A 106 -16.90 11.77 -10.30
CA GLY A 106 -16.38 10.47 -10.67
C GLY A 106 -14.90 10.32 -10.30
N PHE A 107 -14.49 10.85 -9.14
CA PHE A 107 -13.09 10.92 -8.72
C PHE A 107 -12.40 9.55 -8.77
N VAL A 108 -11.41 9.43 -9.65
CA VAL A 108 -10.67 8.17 -9.88
C VAL A 108 -9.40 8.04 -9.06
N GLY A 109 -8.99 9.10 -8.35
CA GLY A 109 -7.79 9.11 -7.49
C GLY A 109 -6.54 8.63 -8.21
N ALA A 110 -6.10 9.35 -9.25
CA ALA A 110 -4.90 8.95 -10.01
C ALA A 110 -3.62 9.19 -9.18
N ASN A 111 -3.47 10.39 -8.62
CA ASN A 111 -2.40 10.70 -7.68
C ASN A 111 -2.77 10.24 -6.26
N ASP A 112 -4.00 10.55 -5.85
CA ASP A 112 -4.55 10.24 -4.53
C ASP A 112 -5.03 8.78 -4.48
N GLY A 113 -4.21 7.91 -3.93
CA GLY A 113 -4.41 6.45 -3.86
C GLY A 113 -3.87 5.65 -5.05
N GLY A 114 -4.13 6.06 -6.30
CA GLY A 114 -3.71 5.30 -7.48
C GLY A 114 -2.18 5.23 -7.66
N ALA A 115 -1.49 6.35 -7.43
CA ALA A 115 -0.05 6.46 -7.62
C ALA A 115 0.72 5.72 -6.52
N SER A 116 0.28 5.84 -5.27
CA SER A 116 0.91 5.14 -4.14
C SER A 116 0.73 3.62 -4.28
N ALA A 117 -0.48 3.17 -4.64
CA ALA A 117 -0.75 1.76 -4.88
C ALA A 117 0.06 1.19 -6.05
N GLY A 118 0.22 1.94 -7.15
CA GLY A 118 1.05 1.57 -8.29
C GLY A 118 2.54 1.52 -7.97
N PHE A 119 3.03 2.50 -7.20
CA PHE A 119 4.40 2.52 -6.68
C PHE A 119 4.71 1.28 -5.83
N LEU A 120 3.82 0.93 -4.88
CA LEU A 120 4.02 -0.24 -4.02
C LEU A 120 4.01 -1.56 -4.80
N LEU A 121 3.25 -1.66 -5.90
CA LEU A 121 3.25 -2.85 -6.76
C LEU A 121 4.59 -3.02 -7.49
N GLU A 122 5.13 -1.94 -8.04
CA GLU A 122 6.45 -2.00 -8.65
C GLU A 122 7.55 -2.24 -7.61
N MET A 123 7.41 -1.66 -6.42
CA MET A 123 8.28 -1.94 -5.30
C MET A 123 8.24 -3.43 -4.93
N ALA A 124 7.07 -4.06 -4.92
CA ALA A 124 6.93 -5.49 -4.67
C ALA A 124 7.72 -6.33 -5.69
N ARG A 125 7.68 -5.95 -6.97
CA ARG A 125 8.48 -6.61 -8.03
C ARG A 125 9.97 -6.51 -7.73
N VAL A 126 10.49 -5.30 -7.52
CA VAL A 126 11.92 -5.07 -7.23
C VAL A 126 12.34 -5.82 -5.97
N VAL A 127 11.54 -5.73 -4.92
CA VAL A 127 11.79 -6.36 -3.63
C VAL A 127 11.87 -7.88 -3.80
N SER A 128 10.96 -8.52 -4.53
CA SER A 128 10.97 -9.99 -4.73
C SER A 128 12.26 -10.56 -5.34
N GLN A 129 13.05 -9.74 -6.03
CA GLN A 129 14.26 -10.16 -6.75
C GLN A 129 15.54 -9.91 -5.95
N ARG A 130 15.43 -9.33 -4.75
CA ARG A 130 16.57 -8.83 -3.98
C ARG A 130 16.71 -9.55 -2.64
N LYS A 131 17.94 -9.92 -2.29
CA LYS A 131 18.28 -10.37 -0.92
C LYS A 131 18.17 -9.19 0.05
N ARG A 132 17.76 -9.46 1.29
CA ARG A 132 17.50 -8.44 2.31
C ARG A 132 17.79 -8.95 3.72
N VAL A 133 18.22 -8.02 4.59
CA VAL A 133 18.48 -8.28 6.02
C VAL A 133 17.21 -8.08 6.84
N HIS A 134 16.53 -6.96 6.65
CA HIS A 134 15.21 -6.71 7.24
C HIS A 134 14.10 -7.28 6.36
N ASP A 135 13.00 -7.67 6.99
CA ASP A 135 11.75 -7.86 6.27
C ASP A 135 11.38 -6.54 5.58
N VAL A 136 10.76 -6.64 4.41
CA VAL A 136 10.09 -5.51 3.77
C VAL A 136 8.60 -5.80 3.78
N TRP A 137 7.82 -4.93 4.43
CA TRP A 137 6.36 -5.00 4.41
C TRP A 137 5.83 -3.88 3.55
N LEU A 138 4.99 -4.22 2.58
CA LEU A 138 4.28 -3.26 1.75
C LEU A 138 2.82 -3.28 2.15
N VAL A 139 2.27 -2.11 2.50
CA VAL A 139 0.92 -2.00 3.07
C VAL A 139 0.08 -1.06 2.22
N TRP A 140 -1.03 -1.59 1.72
CA TRP A 140 -2.09 -0.80 1.09
C TRP A 140 -3.19 -0.58 2.13
N PHE A 141 -3.29 0.63 2.67
CA PHE A 141 -4.35 1.02 3.59
C PHE A 141 -5.67 1.22 2.87
N ASP A 142 -6.76 0.81 3.51
CA ASP A 142 -8.12 1.02 3.02
C ASP A 142 -8.88 2.01 3.89
N GLY A 143 -9.78 2.77 3.27
CA GLY A 143 -10.49 3.85 3.94
C GLY A 143 -9.53 4.90 4.52
N GLU A 144 -8.54 5.32 3.76
CA GLU A 144 -7.79 6.53 4.14
C GLU A 144 -8.71 7.74 4.06
N GLU A 145 -9.55 7.78 3.03
CA GLU A 145 -10.34 8.93 2.65
C GLU A 145 -11.52 9.15 3.58
N ALA A 146 -11.77 10.41 3.94
CA ALA A 146 -12.96 10.78 4.69
C ALA A 146 -14.23 10.70 3.81
N TYR A 147 -15.33 10.26 4.41
CA TYR A 147 -16.64 10.20 3.75
C TYR A 147 -17.33 11.56 3.68
N VAL A 148 -17.06 12.43 4.66
CA VAL A 148 -17.52 13.82 4.69
C VAL A 148 -16.28 14.71 4.76
N ASP A 149 -15.70 14.85 5.96
CA ASP A 149 -14.56 15.71 6.27
C ASP A 149 -13.57 14.96 7.16
N TYR A 150 -12.27 15.21 6.96
CA TYR A 150 -11.25 14.58 7.82
C TYR A 150 -11.43 15.03 9.27
N THR A 151 -11.60 14.04 10.15
CA THR A 151 -11.68 14.22 11.60
C THR A 151 -11.00 13.04 12.30
N ASP A 152 -10.90 13.08 13.62
CA ASP A 152 -10.40 11.95 14.42
C ASP A 152 -11.23 10.66 14.23
N LYS A 153 -12.43 10.76 13.64
CA LYS A 153 -13.37 9.65 13.43
C LYS A 153 -13.65 9.34 11.96
N ASP A 154 -13.46 10.30 11.06
CA ASP A 154 -13.74 10.19 9.62
C ASP A 154 -12.45 10.35 8.80
N GLY A 155 -12.03 9.27 8.15
CA GLY A 155 -10.73 9.11 7.49
C GLY A 155 -9.76 8.20 8.27
N LEU A 156 -8.64 7.85 7.65
CA LEU A 156 -7.54 7.04 8.22
C LEU A 156 -8.02 5.73 8.88
N TYR A 157 -9.11 5.13 8.40
CA TYR A 157 -9.74 3.97 9.03
C TYR A 157 -8.79 2.78 9.08
N GLY A 158 -8.19 2.42 7.94
CA GLY A 158 -7.29 1.29 7.81
C GLY A 158 -5.99 1.45 8.60
N SER A 159 -5.37 2.62 8.54
CA SER A 159 -4.11 2.87 9.26
C SER A 159 -4.31 2.93 10.77
N ARG A 160 -5.40 3.56 11.27
CA ARG A 160 -5.74 3.54 12.71
C ARG A 160 -6.02 2.13 13.21
N HIS A 161 -6.78 1.33 12.45
CA HIS A 161 -7.07 -0.06 12.78
C HIS A 161 -5.80 -0.91 12.83
N LEU A 162 -4.94 -0.83 11.80
CA LEU A 162 -3.72 -1.62 11.74
C LEU A 162 -2.71 -1.21 12.82
N ALA A 163 -2.54 0.09 13.07
CA ALA A 163 -1.65 0.59 14.11
C ALA A 163 -2.05 0.08 15.50
N ARG A 164 -3.36 0.09 15.83
CA ARG A 164 -3.88 -0.48 17.08
C ARG A 164 -3.57 -1.97 17.16
N ARG A 165 -3.93 -2.74 16.12
CA ARG A 165 -3.68 -4.18 16.07
C ARG A 165 -2.20 -4.53 16.22
N TRP A 166 -1.32 -3.79 15.54
CA TRP A 166 0.13 -4.00 15.63
C TRP A 166 0.71 -3.61 16.99
N ASN A 167 0.12 -2.64 17.68
CA ASN A 167 0.49 -2.33 19.06
C ASN A 167 0.10 -3.47 20.01
N GLU A 168 -1.14 -3.94 19.92
CA GLU A 168 -1.70 -5.02 20.75
C GLU A 168 -0.95 -6.35 20.56
N THR A 169 -0.57 -6.67 19.32
CA THR A 169 0.18 -7.89 19.00
C THR A 169 1.70 -7.77 19.22
N GLY A 170 2.20 -6.61 19.65
CA GLY A 170 3.63 -6.33 19.79
C GLY A 170 4.41 -6.22 18.48
N THR A 171 3.72 -6.27 17.33
CA THR A 171 4.29 -6.19 15.99
C THR A 171 5.10 -4.90 15.78
N LEU A 172 4.67 -3.77 16.38
CA LEU A 172 5.39 -2.48 16.27
C LEU A 172 6.85 -2.56 16.72
N ARG A 173 7.20 -3.41 17.69
CA ARG A 173 8.58 -3.57 18.19
C ARG A 173 9.54 -4.16 17.16
N ARG A 174 9.01 -4.72 16.07
CA ARG A 174 9.78 -5.25 14.94
C ARG A 174 10.06 -4.19 13.88
N ILE A 175 9.25 -3.14 13.80
CA ILE A 175 9.35 -2.11 12.77
C ILE A 175 10.48 -1.14 13.14
N VAL A 176 11.48 -1.01 12.28
CA VAL A 176 12.60 -0.07 12.46
C VAL A 176 12.43 1.23 11.68
N ALA A 177 11.57 1.22 10.66
CA ALA A 177 11.17 2.40 9.91
C ALA A 177 9.80 2.18 9.23
N LEU A 178 9.01 3.24 9.16
CA LEU A 178 7.77 3.33 8.37
C LEU A 178 7.91 4.52 7.42
N ILE A 179 7.78 4.25 6.12
CA ILE A 179 7.79 5.25 5.06
C ILE A 179 6.40 5.22 4.44
N THR A 180 5.65 6.29 4.63
CA THR A 180 4.26 6.37 4.18
C THR A 180 4.07 7.52 3.22
N TRP A 181 3.17 7.33 2.26
CA TRP A 181 2.61 8.41 1.48
C TRP A 181 1.12 8.52 1.79
N THR A 182 0.73 9.67 2.33
CA THR A 182 -0.65 10.17 2.49
C THR A 182 -0.74 11.45 1.67
#